data_AF-A0A081PT43-F1
#
_entry.id   AF-A0A081PT43-F1
#
_cell.length_a   1.000
_cell.length_b   1.000
_cell.length_c   1.000
_cell.angle_alpha   90.00
_cell.angle_beta   90.00
_cell.angle_gamma   90.00
#
_symmetry.space_group_name_H-M   'P 1'
#
loop_
_entity.id
_entity.type
_entity.pdbx_description
1 polymer ?
#
loop_
_entity_poly.entity_id
_entity_poly.type
_entity_poly.pdbx_seq_one_letter_code
_entity_poly.pdbx_strand_id
1 'polypeptide(L)'
;MEFFGNKPFTQQPERAISQADQLLDYKSWSEEDRKMFSEQRRREEQALLAQDYALETAEERGLERGRAEGLEQGLERGKVEGSLSMLLNLVHQGLLTSEVASEQLGMTVAEFEELL
;
A
#
# COMPACT_ATOMS: atom_id res chain seq x y z
N MET A 1 25.67 -18.34 29.51
CA MET A 1 25.95 -19.36 28.48
C MET A 1 26.42 -18.62 27.24
N GLU A 2 27.72 -18.56 27.00
CA GLU A 2 28.30 -18.00 25.78
C GLU A 2 28.34 -19.13 24.73
N PHE A 3 27.46 -19.07 23.73
CA PHE A 3 27.22 -20.18 22.80
C PHE A 3 28.00 -20.06 21.47
N PHE A 4 28.82 -19.03 21.30
CA PHE A 4 29.58 -18.82 20.05
C PHE A 4 31.02 -18.37 20.30
N GLY A 5 31.76 -19.10 21.12
CA GLY A 5 33.21 -19.07 21.06
C GLY A 5 33.65 -19.97 19.92
N ASN A 6 34.04 -19.41 18.77
CA ASN A 6 34.70 -20.17 17.70
C ASN A 6 35.86 -20.94 18.34
N LYS A 7 35.76 -22.27 18.39
CA LYS A 7 36.88 -23.11 18.84
C LYS A 7 38.05 -22.87 17.86
N PRO A 8 39.29 -22.71 18.36
CA PRO A 8 40.43 -22.57 17.47
C PRO A 8 40.48 -23.78 16.53
N PHE A 9 40.76 -23.53 15.24
CA PHE A 9 40.88 -24.60 14.25
C PHE A 9 41.90 -25.64 14.73
N THR A 10 41.48 -26.90 14.80
CA THR A 10 42.34 -28.01 15.24
C THR A 10 43.22 -28.57 14.11
N GLN A 11 43.02 -28.10 12.88
CA GLN A 11 43.80 -28.45 11.69
C GLN A 11 44.30 -27.18 11.01
N GLN A 12 45.51 -27.22 10.44
CA GLN A 12 46.02 -26.08 9.68
C GLN A 12 45.19 -25.89 8.40
N PRO A 13 44.66 -24.69 8.13
CA PRO A 13 43.87 -24.44 6.93
C PRO A 13 44.72 -24.72 5.69
N GLU A 14 44.14 -25.45 4.75
CA GLU A 14 44.76 -25.71 3.45
C GLU A 14 45.14 -24.39 2.77
N ARG A 15 46.20 -24.41 1.96
CA ARG A 15 46.75 -23.19 1.33
C ARG A 15 45.69 -22.37 0.59
N ALA A 16 44.74 -23.02 -0.06
CA ALA A 16 43.63 -22.36 -0.75
C ALA A 16 42.70 -21.60 0.20
N ILE A 17 42.42 -22.18 1.38
CA ILE A 17 41.58 -21.56 2.41
C ILE A 17 42.30 -20.35 3.02
N SER A 18 43.60 -20.49 3.32
CA SER A 18 44.42 -19.39 3.83
C SER A 18 44.52 -18.22 2.83
N GLN A 19 44.60 -18.51 1.53
CA GLN A 19 44.63 -17.50 0.47
C GLN A 19 43.27 -16.82 0.30
N ALA A 20 42.18 -17.59 0.37
CA ALA A 20 40.83 -17.03 0.33
C ALA A 20 40.57 -16.09 1.53
N ASP A 21 41.03 -16.45 2.73
CA ASP A 21 40.88 -15.64 3.93
C ASP A 21 41.65 -14.30 3.84
N GLN A 22 42.86 -14.32 3.25
CA GLN A 22 43.63 -13.10 2.98
C GLN A 22 42.96 -12.15 1.98
N LEU A 23 42.22 -12.69 1.00
CA LEU A 23 41.45 -11.90 0.04
C LEU A 23 40.21 -11.27 0.69
N LEU A 24 39.67 -11.88 1.74
CA LEU A 24 38.55 -11.35 2.52
C LEU A 24 38.97 -10.35 3.60
N ASP A 25 40.27 -10.25 3.90
CA ASP A 25 40.78 -9.27 4.85
C ASP A 25 40.71 -7.85 4.27
N TYR A 26 39.71 -7.08 4.70
CA TYR A 26 39.55 -5.68 4.30
C TYR A 26 40.83 -4.82 4.53
N LYS A 27 41.68 -5.19 5.49
CA LYS A 27 42.94 -4.49 5.76
C LYS A 27 44.03 -4.77 4.72
N SER A 28 43.91 -5.84 3.94
CA SER A 28 44.83 -6.18 2.85
C SER A 28 44.46 -5.53 1.51
N TRP A 29 43.25 -4.94 1.41
CA TRP A 29 42.75 -4.34 0.17
C TRP A 29 43.47 -3.03 -0.21
N SER A 30 43.54 -2.79 -1.53
CA SER A 30 44.02 -1.51 -2.08
C SER A 30 43.07 -0.36 -1.74
N GLU A 31 43.55 0.88 -1.84
CA GLU A 31 42.70 2.05 -1.63
C GLU A 31 41.58 2.13 -2.68
N GLU A 32 41.88 1.76 -3.93
CA GLU A 32 40.91 1.68 -5.01
C GLU A 32 39.80 0.66 -4.72
N ASP A 33 40.16 -0.55 -4.27
CA ASP A 33 39.18 -1.61 -3.95
C ASP A 33 38.25 -1.17 -2.80
N ARG A 34 38.81 -0.55 -1.76
CA ARG A 34 38.03 -0.03 -0.63
C ARG A 34 37.07 1.08 -1.07
N LYS A 35 37.51 1.98 -1.94
CA LYS A 35 36.69 3.08 -2.47
C LYS A 35 35.57 2.56 -3.37
N MET A 36 35.87 1.58 -4.24
CA MET A 36 34.86 0.96 -5.09
C MET A 36 33.81 0.23 -4.26
N PHE A 37 34.24 -0.53 -3.24
CA PHE A 37 33.32 -1.19 -2.32
C PHE A 37 32.46 -0.20 -1.54
N SER A 38 33.05 0.87 -0.99
CA SER A 38 32.30 1.87 -0.23
C SER A 38 31.29 2.63 -1.10
N GLU A 39 31.66 3.00 -2.33
CA GLU A 39 30.74 3.61 -3.29
C GLU A 39 29.61 2.66 -3.70
N GLN A 40 29.93 1.38 -3.92
CA GLN A 40 28.91 0.37 -4.22
C GLN A 40 27.92 0.24 -3.06
N ARG A 41 28.41 0.13 -1.81
CA ARG A 41 27.56 0.08 -0.62
C ARG A 41 26.70 1.33 -0.46
N ARG A 42 27.28 2.51 -0.71
CA ARG A 42 26.55 3.79 -0.69
C ARG A 42 25.43 3.81 -1.73
N ARG A 43 25.68 3.31 -2.95
CA ARG A 43 24.66 3.22 -4.00
C ARG A 43 23.55 2.23 -3.66
N GLU A 44 23.91 1.07 -3.11
CA GLU A 44 22.94 0.07 -2.64
C GLU A 44 22.04 0.66 -1.56
N GLU A 45 22.62 1.33 -0.57
CA GLU A 45 21.86 2.00 0.48
C GLU A 45 20.94 3.09 -0.07
N GLN A 46 21.42 3.92 -1.00
CA GLN A 46 20.59 4.91 -1.67
C GLN A 46 19.45 4.30 -2.49
N ALA A 47 19.70 3.19 -3.17
CA ALA A 47 18.67 2.49 -3.94
C ALA A 47 17.59 1.90 -3.03
N LEU A 48 17.99 1.33 -1.89
CA LEU A 48 17.05 0.84 -0.87
C LEU A 48 16.20 1.98 -0.31
N LEU A 49 16.81 3.10 0.10
CA LEU A 49 16.07 4.27 0.60
C LEU A 49 15.10 4.85 -0.44
N ALA A 50 15.52 4.92 -1.70
CA ALA A 50 14.66 5.41 -2.77
C ALA A 50 13.48 4.45 -3.03
N GLN A 51 13.71 3.13 -2.92
CA GLN A 51 12.66 2.13 -3.02
C GLN A 51 11.66 2.26 -1.86
N ASP A 52 12.14 2.35 -0.62
CA ASP A 52 11.29 2.49 0.56
C ASP A 52 10.41 3.75 0.46
N TYR A 53 11.01 4.88 0.08
CA TYR A 53 10.28 6.14 -0.12
C TYR A 53 9.23 6.03 -1.23
N ALA A 54 9.56 5.36 -2.35
CA ALA A 54 8.63 5.18 -3.45
C ALA A 54 7.43 4.29 -3.05
N LEU A 55 7.68 3.24 -2.25
CA LEU A 55 6.65 2.37 -1.72
C LEU A 55 5.73 3.12 -0.75
N GLU A 56 6.30 3.81 0.24
CA GLU A 56 5.55 4.62 1.20
C GLU A 56 4.67 5.66 0.50
N THR A 57 5.26 6.40 -0.46
CA THR A 57 4.52 7.39 -1.26
C THR A 57 3.37 6.76 -2.08
N ALA A 58 3.59 5.56 -2.63
CA ALA A 58 2.58 4.86 -3.42
C ALA A 58 1.43 4.36 -2.53
N GLU A 59 1.74 3.84 -1.35
CA GLU A 59 0.75 3.39 -0.36
C GLU A 59 -0.10 4.56 0.14
N GLU A 60 0.52 5.66 0.56
CA GLU A 60 -0.20 6.86 1.02
C GLU A 60 -1.15 7.38 -0.05
N ARG A 61 -0.66 7.55 -1.29
CA ARG A 61 -1.48 8.02 -2.41
C ARG A 61 -2.60 7.04 -2.76
N GLY A 62 -2.32 5.74 -2.70
CA GLY A 62 -3.32 4.70 -2.94
C GLY A 62 -4.45 4.75 -1.91
N LEU A 63 -4.10 4.88 -0.63
CA LEU A 63 -5.06 5.00 0.47
C LEU A 63 -5.86 6.29 0.39
N GLU A 64 -5.21 7.42 0.13
CA GLU A 64 -5.89 8.72 0.00
C GLU A 64 -6.91 8.70 -1.13
N ARG A 65 -6.51 8.20 -2.32
CA ARG A 65 -7.41 8.05 -3.46
C ARG A 65 -8.56 7.10 -3.16
N GLY A 66 -8.26 5.91 -2.63
CA GLY A 66 -9.30 4.93 -2.30
C GLY A 66 -10.30 5.47 -1.28
N ARG A 67 -9.83 6.26 -0.30
CA ARG A 67 -10.72 6.91 0.67
C ARG A 67 -11.56 8.00 0.04
N ALA A 68 -10.98 8.84 -0.82
CA ALA A 68 -11.70 9.92 -1.50
C ALA A 68 -12.78 9.36 -2.43
N GLU A 69 -12.40 8.42 -3.31
CA GLU A 69 -13.33 7.75 -4.23
C GLU A 69 -14.42 6.98 -3.48
N GLY A 70 -14.05 6.25 -2.42
CA GLY A 70 -15.01 5.52 -1.59
C GLY A 70 -16.00 6.44 -0.88
N LEU A 71 -15.53 7.60 -0.40
CA LEU A 71 -16.40 8.59 0.23
C LEU A 71 -17.34 9.24 -0.77
N GLU A 72 -16.85 9.62 -1.95
CA GLU A 72 -17.65 10.21 -3.02
C GLU A 72 -18.75 9.25 -3.48
N GLN A 73 -18.40 8.01 -3.81
CA GLN A 73 -19.37 6.99 -4.21
C GLN A 73 -20.38 6.68 -3.10
N GLY A 74 -19.91 6.60 -1.84
CA GLY A 74 -20.78 6.37 -0.69
C GLY A 74 -21.78 7.52 -0.49
N LEU A 75 -21.33 8.76 -0.69
CA LEU A 75 -22.17 9.95 -0.55
C LEU A 75 -23.17 10.09 -1.70
N GLU A 76 -22.78 9.79 -2.94
CA GLU A 76 -23.70 9.75 -4.08
C GLU A 76 -24.77 8.68 -3.89
N ARG A 77 -24.39 7.45 -3.54
CA ARG A 77 -25.34 6.37 -3.26
C ARG A 77 -26.27 6.74 -2.10
N GLY A 78 -25.72 7.25 -1.00
CA GLY A 78 -26.51 7.67 0.16
C GLY A 78 -27.51 8.79 -0.15
N LYS A 79 -27.17 9.72 -1.06
CA LYS A 79 -28.11 10.76 -1.51
C LYS A 79 -29.27 10.16 -2.31
N VAL A 80 -28.98 9.24 -3.24
CA VAL A 80 -30.01 8.60 -4.07
C VAL A 80 -30.92 7.72 -3.20
N GLU A 81 -30.34 6.84 -2.39
CA GLU A 81 -31.07 5.96 -1.48
C GLU A 81 -31.87 6.74 -0.44
N GLY A 82 -31.31 7.83 0.11
CA GLY A 82 -31.98 8.72 1.04
C GLY A 82 -33.15 9.46 0.40
N SER A 83 -32.98 9.97 -0.82
CA SER A 83 -34.04 10.66 -1.57
C SER A 83 -35.19 9.71 -1.91
N LEU A 84 -34.86 8.49 -2.38
CA LEU A 84 -35.84 7.43 -2.63
C LEU A 84 -36.61 7.09 -1.35
N SER A 85 -35.91 6.81 -0.25
CA SER A 85 -36.53 6.48 1.04
C SER A 85 -37.42 7.60 1.56
N MET A 86 -37.00 8.85 1.41
CA MET A 86 -37.80 10.01 1.80
C MET A 86 -39.09 10.10 0.99
N LEU A 87 -39.01 9.95 -0.34
CA LEU A 87 -40.17 10.04 -1.22
C LEU A 87 -41.17 8.89 -0.99
N LEU A 88 -40.68 7.66 -0.82
CA LEU A 88 -41.53 6.52 -0.45
C LEU A 88 -42.29 6.78 0.85
N ASN A 89 -41.61 7.28 1.88
CA ASN A 89 -42.23 7.62 3.15
C ASN A 89 -43.33 8.70 3.02
N LEU A 90 -43.07 9.73 2.21
CA LEU A 90 -44.05 10.81 1.99
C LEU A 90 -45.30 10.31 1.25
N VAL A 91 -45.13 9.43 0.27
CA VAL A 91 -46.26 8.79 -0.43
C VAL A 91 -47.03 7.86 0.49
N HIS A 92 -46.32 7.04 1.30
CA HIS A 92 -46.96 6.15 2.27
C HIS A 92 -47.78 6.91 3.33
N GLN A 93 -47.34 8.12 3.71
CA GLN A 93 -48.08 9.00 4.62
C GLN A 93 -49.22 9.76 3.95
N GLY A 94 -49.43 9.59 2.64
CA GLY A 94 -50.43 10.32 1.86
C GLY A 94 -50.13 11.81 1.72
N LEU A 95 -48.87 12.22 1.96
CA LEU A 95 -48.43 13.62 1.85
C LEU A 95 -48.01 13.99 0.42
N LEU A 96 -47.71 12.99 -0.41
CA LEU A 96 -47.31 13.12 -1.80
C LEU A 96 -48.02 12.06 -2.64
N THR A 97 -48.26 12.32 -3.94
CA THR A 97 -48.78 11.30 -4.86
C THR A 97 -47.63 10.56 -5.55
N SER A 98 -47.88 9.33 -6.00
CA SER A 98 -46.88 8.51 -6.71
C SER A 98 -46.37 9.21 -7.98
N GLU A 99 -47.20 9.99 -8.67
CA GLU A 99 -46.81 10.69 -9.90
C GLU A 99 -45.74 11.77 -9.63
N VAL A 100 -45.93 12.58 -8.58
CA VAL A 100 -44.97 13.64 -8.23
C VAL A 100 -43.68 13.03 -7.71
N ALA A 101 -43.76 11.94 -6.93
CA ALA A 101 -42.60 11.24 -6.41
C ALA A 101 -41.77 10.58 -7.53
N SER A 102 -42.43 9.91 -8.48
CA SER A 102 -41.75 9.26 -9.61
C SER A 102 -41.07 10.27 -10.53
N GLU A 103 -41.69 11.43 -10.78
CA GLU A 103 -41.10 12.50 -11.59
C GLU A 103 -39.81 13.05 -10.96
N GLN A 104 -39.79 13.24 -9.64
CA GLN A 104 -38.60 13.72 -8.91
C GLN A 104 -37.41 12.74 -8.99
N LEU A 105 -37.69 11.44 -9.11
CA LEU A 105 -36.66 10.41 -9.25
C LEU A 105 -36.32 10.10 -10.72
N GLY A 106 -37.02 10.71 -11.67
CA GLY A 106 -36.83 10.47 -13.10
C GLY A 106 -37.21 9.05 -13.54
N MET A 107 -38.15 8.41 -12.85
CA MET A 107 -38.67 7.07 -13.18
C MET A 107 -40.17 7.14 -13.52
N THR A 108 -40.70 6.06 -14.07
CA THR A 108 -42.14 5.96 -14.36
C THR A 108 -42.95 5.73 -13.09
N VAL A 109 -44.24 6.10 -13.12
CA VAL A 109 -45.16 5.86 -12.00
C VAL A 109 -45.23 4.36 -11.65
N ALA A 110 -45.26 3.48 -12.66
CA ALA A 110 -45.30 2.04 -12.45
C ALA A 110 -44.05 1.51 -11.75
N GLU A 111 -42.85 1.95 -12.15
CA GLU A 111 -41.59 1.59 -11.49
C GLU A 111 -41.55 2.07 -10.03
N PHE A 112 -42.09 3.26 -9.76
CA PHE A 112 -42.18 3.77 -8.40
C PHE A 112 -43.19 2.99 -7.56
N GLU A 113 -44.35 2.63 -8.12
CA GLU A 113 -45.37 1.84 -7.45
C GLU A 113 -44.92 0.41 -7.13
N GLU A 114 -43.99 -0.16 -7.89
CA GLU A 114 -43.34 -1.44 -7.54
C GLU A 114 -42.46 -1.35 -6.28
N LEU A 115 -42.06 -0.14 -5.86
CA LEU A 115 -41.22 0.11 -4.69
C LEU A 115 -41.99 0.53 -3.43
N LEU A 116 -43.30 0.80 -3.54
CA LEU A 116 -44.19 1.19 -2.44
C LEU A 116 -44.67 0.00 -1.59
#